data_AF-A0A4Y2GF26-F1
#
_entry.id   AF-A0A4Y2GF26-F1
#
_cell.length_a   1.000
_cell.length_b   1.000
_cell.length_c   1.000
_cell.angle_alpha   90.00
_cell.angle_beta   90.00
_cell.angle_gamma   90.00
#
_symmetry.space_group_name_H-M   'P 1'
#
loop_
_entity.id
_entity.type
_entity.pdbx_description
1 polymer ?
#
loop_
_entity_poly.entity_id
_entity_poly.type
_entity_poly.pdbx_seq_one_letter_code
_entity_poly.pdbx_strand_id
1 'polypeptide(L)'
;MDAELKYCVDQFDGANFAVWAKRIESIFVAKDLDKFLSSEADETKKNEVSASKKAYALMLSFLSDRILVSLSDENTCASIFQKLKSTYLRDGAVNHILIRKRLDMLKKEEGSIHARTS
;
A
#
# COMPACT_ATOMS: atom_id res chain seq x y z
N MET A 1 32.26 -1.07 -11.02
CA MET A 1 31.64 -0.38 -9.86
C MET A 1 30.18 -0.26 -10.19
N ASP A 2 29.44 -1.36 -10.09
CA ASP A 2 27.99 -1.37 -10.26
C ASP A 2 27.43 -0.49 -9.16
N ALA A 3 27.00 0.71 -9.54
CA ALA A 3 26.29 1.60 -8.66
C ALA A 3 25.00 0.88 -8.26
N GLU A 4 25.03 0.24 -7.09
CA GLU A 4 23.86 -0.34 -6.46
C GLU A 4 22.82 0.78 -6.39
N LEU A 5 21.84 0.74 -7.29
CA LEU A 5 20.79 1.73 -7.36
C LEU A 5 20.03 1.58 -6.04
N LYS A 6 20.39 2.40 -5.05
CA LYS A 6 19.80 2.36 -3.73
C LYS A 6 18.43 2.97 -3.86
N TYR A 7 17.44 2.14 -4.18
CA TYR A 7 16.06 2.54 -4.22
C TYR A 7 15.64 2.99 -2.82
N CYS A 8 15.67 4.31 -2.60
CA CYS A 8 15.25 4.90 -1.34
C CYS A 8 13.74 5.13 -1.44
N VAL A 9 12.97 4.22 -0.84
CA VAL A 9 11.53 4.38 -0.65
C VAL A 9 11.29 4.49 0.85
N ASP A 10 10.62 5.57 1.25
CA ASP A 10 10.19 5.74 2.63
C ASP A 10 9.31 4.57 3.05
N GLN A 11 9.44 4.18 4.32
CA GLN A 11 8.59 3.16 4.90
C GLN A 11 7.13 3.59 4.82
N PHE A 12 6.27 2.64 4.47
CA PHE A 12 4.84 2.88 4.44
C PHE A 12 4.28 2.98 5.85
N ASP A 13 3.61 4.08 6.13
CA ASP A 13 2.97 4.40 7.40
C ASP A 13 1.43 4.39 7.32
N GLY A 14 0.87 4.13 6.14
CA GLY A 14 -0.57 4.19 5.86
C GLY A 14 -0.99 5.33 4.94
N ALA A 15 -0.13 6.32 4.67
CA ALA A 15 -0.44 7.46 3.82
C ALA A 15 0.01 7.26 2.36
N ASN A 16 -0.71 7.87 1.42
CA ASN A 16 -0.36 7.89 -0.01
C ASN A 16 -0.10 6.50 -0.62
N PHE A 17 -0.88 5.48 -0.23
CA PHE A 17 -0.69 4.10 -0.67
C PHE A 17 -0.57 3.96 -2.19
N ALA A 18 -1.35 4.70 -2.99
CA ALA A 18 -1.26 4.64 -4.45
C ALA A 18 0.12 5.04 -5.01
N VAL A 19 0.79 6.02 -4.38
CA VAL A 19 2.14 6.45 -4.79
C VAL A 19 3.18 5.44 -4.30
N TRP A 20 3.06 5.01 -3.04
CA TRP A 20 3.94 3.99 -2.47
C TRP A 20 3.89 2.68 -3.27
N ALA A 21 2.69 2.17 -3.55
CA ALA A 21 2.47 0.93 -4.29
C ALA A 21 3.11 0.97 -5.69
N LYS A 22 2.99 2.09 -6.42
CA LYS A 22 3.67 2.26 -7.72
C LYS A 22 5.19 2.21 -7.61
N ARG A 23 5.77 2.79 -6.55
CA ARG A 23 7.22 2.73 -6.31
C ARG A 23 7.66 1.30 -6.00
N ILE A 24 6.90 0.58 -5.18
CA ILE A 24 7.16 -0.83 -4.86
C ILE A 24 7.09 -1.71 -6.11
N GLU A 25 6.04 -1.56 -6.93
CA GLU A 25 5.90 -2.29 -8.19
C GLU A 25 7.13 -2.05 -9.09
N SER A 26 7.61 -0.80 -9.22
CA SER A 26 8.81 -0.49 -9.99
C SER A 26 10.09 -1.14 -9.44
N ILE A 27 10.25 -1.22 -8.12
CA ILE A 27 11.44 -1.83 -7.48
C ILE A 27 11.44 -3.34 -7.66
N PHE A 28 10.27 -3.97 -7.50
CA PHE A 28 10.14 -5.41 -7.65
C PHE A 28 10.38 -5.84 -9.10
N VAL A 29 9.90 -5.08 -10.09
CA VAL A 29 10.24 -5.30 -11.51
C VAL A 29 11.75 -5.18 -11.72
N ALA A 30 12.40 -4.13 -11.19
CA ALA A 30 13.84 -3.94 -11.35
C ALA A 30 14.71 -5.03 -10.67
N LYS A 31 14.12 -5.85 -9.81
CA LYS A 31 14.78 -6.96 -9.11
C LYS A 31 14.34 -8.34 -9.62
N ASP A 32 13.50 -8.40 -10.66
CA ASP A 32 12.88 -9.64 -11.17
C ASP A 32 12.07 -10.39 -10.09
N LEU A 33 11.38 -9.64 -9.23
CA LEU A 33 10.55 -10.15 -8.13
C LEU A 33 9.06 -9.82 -8.29
N ASP A 34 8.65 -9.11 -9.34
CA ASP A 34 7.28 -8.63 -9.56
C ASP A 34 6.23 -9.74 -9.50
N LYS A 35 6.57 -10.96 -9.97
CA LYS A 35 5.69 -12.12 -9.88
C LYS A 35 5.19 -12.41 -8.45
N PHE A 36 6.00 -12.09 -7.43
CA PHE A 36 5.68 -12.33 -6.02
C PHE A 36 4.75 -11.28 -5.41
N LEU A 37 4.41 -10.20 -6.13
CA LEU A 37 3.39 -9.23 -5.71
C LEU A 37 1.96 -9.73 -5.97
N SER A 38 1.80 -10.65 -6.92
CA SER A 38 0.50 -11.16 -7.37
C SER A 38 0.30 -12.64 -7.10
N SER A 39 1.36 -13.43 -7.14
CA SER A 39 1.31 -14.88 -6.94
C SER A 39 2.29 -15.32 -5.86
N GLU A 40 1.92 -16.38 -5.16
CA GLU A 40 2.87 -17.10 -4.31
C GLU A 40 3.88 -17.87 -5.15
N ALA A 41 4.97 -18.27 -4.50
CA ALA A 41 6.04 -19.01 -5.13
C ALA A 41 5.66 -20.47 -5.35
N ASP A 42 6.17 -21.07 -6.41
CA ASP A 42 6.10 -22.51 -6.59
C ASP A 42 7.09 -23.20 -5.63
N GLU A 43 6.58 -23.82 -4.57
CA GLU A 43 7.39 -24.49 -3.56
C GLU A 43 8.20 -25.67 -4.12
N THR A 44 7.80 -26.20 -5.29
CA THR A 44 8.54 -27.28 -5.97
C THR A 44 9.83 -26.77 -6.64
N LYS A 45 9.96 -25.46 -6.83
CA LYS A 45 11.12 -24.82 -7.47
C LYS A 45 11.99 -24.11 -6.43
N LYS A 46 13.11 -24.75 -6.05
CA LYS A 46 14.06 -24.22 -5.05
C LYS A 46 14.55 -22.80 -5.33
N ASN A 47 14.72 -22.42 -6.60
CA ASN A 47 15.10 -21.04 -6.98
C ASN A 47 13.98 -20.04 -6.63
N GLU A 48 12.72 -20.39 -6.86
CA GLU A 48 11.56 -19.57 -6.53
C GLU A 48 11.36 -19.43 -5.02
N VAL A 49 11.56 -20.50 -4.25
CA VAL A 49 11.50 -20.42 -2.78
C VAL A 49 12.52 -19.40 -2.25
N SER A 50 13.74 -19.40 -2.81
CA SER A 50 14.76 -18.44 -2.42
C SER A 50 14.42 -17.00 -2.82
N ALA A 51 13.84 -16.80 -4.01
CA ALA A 51 13.43 -15.49 -4.52
C ALA A 51 12.20 -14.97 -3.76
N SER A 52 11.28 -15.84 -3.37
CA SER A 52 10.12 -15.53 -2.53
C SER A 52 10.52 -15.01 -1.16
N LYS A 53 11.47 -15.67 -0.51
CA LYS A 53 12.02 -15.20 0.78
C LYS A 53 12.68 -13.83 0.65
N LYS A 54 13.38 -13.57 -0.46
CA LYS A 54 13.95 -12.24 -0.75
C LYS A 54 12.86 -11.19 -0.97
N ALA A 55 11.83 -11.50 -1.75
CA ALA A 55 10.67 -10.63 -1.99
C ALA A 55 9.94 -10.29 -0.68
N TYR A 56 9.73 -11.29 0.18
CA TYR A 56 9.12 -11.11 1.49
C TYR A 56 9.95 -10.18 2.39
N ALA A 57 11.24 -10.48 2.57
CA ALA A 57 12.13 -9.64 3.38
C ALA A 57 12.22 -8.20 2.86
N LEU A 58 12.25 -8.05 1.53
CA LEU A 58 12.26 -6.74 0.88
C LEU A 58 10.94 -5.99 1.11
N MET A 59 9.79 -6.65 0.99
CA MET A 59 8.48 -6.06 1.30
C MET A 59 8.44 -5.53 2.73
N LEU A 60 8.89 -6.34 3.72
CA LEU A 60 8.92 -5.93 5.12
C LEU A 60 9.79 -4.68 5.35
N SER A 61 10.91 -4.56 4.63
CA SER A 61 11.81 -3.40 4.76
C SER A 61 11.16 -2.07 4.35
N PHE A 62 10.10 -2.12 3.53
CA PHE A 62 9.36 -0.95 3.08
C PHE A 62 8.14 -0.64 3.94
N LEU A 63 7.92 -1.34 5.05
CA LEU A 63 6.79 -1.14 5.95
C LEU A 63 7.29 -0.58 7.28
N SER A 64 6.52 0.34 7.87
CA SER A 64 6.77 0.81 9.24
C SER A 64 6.29 -0.20 10.27
N ASP A 65 6.84 -0.15 11.49
CA ASP A 65 6.50 -1.08 12.58
C ASP A 65 4.98 -1.15 12.86
N ARG A 66 4.28 -0.01 12.74
CA ARG A 66 2.82 0.05 12.90
C ARG A 66 2.12 -0.86 11.89
N ILE A 67 2.54 -0.81 10.63
CA ILE A 67 1.95 -1.61 9.56
C ILE A 67 2.34 -3.08 9.73
N LEU A 68 3.58 -3.36 10.14
CA LEU A 68 4.04 -4.71 10.43
C LEU A 68 3.21 -5.40 11.50
N VAL A 69 2.86 -4.70 12.60
CA VAL A 69 1.99 -5.23 13.65
C VAL A 69 0.59 -5.60 13.10
N SER A 70 0.07 -4.83 12.15
CA SER A 70 -1.24 -5.10 11.54
C SER A 70 -1.26 -6.28 10.55
N LEU A 71 -0.08 -6.75 10.16
CA LEU A 71 0.11 -7.80 9.15
C LEU A 71 0.77 -9.06 9.73
N SER A 72 0.71 -9.24 11.05
CA SER A 72 1.34 -10.37 11.75
C SER A 72 0.92 -11.75 11.24
N ASP A 73 -0.28 -11.85 10.67
CA ASP A 73 -0.85 -13.09 10.16
C ASP A 73 -0.40 -13.42 8.71
N GLU A 74 0.16 -12.45 8.00
CA GLU A 74 0.50 -12.57 6.58
C GLU A 74 1.96 -13.00 6.42
N ASN A 75 2.19 -14.20 5.84
CA ASN A 75 3.53 -14.80 5.77
C ASN A 75 4.18 -14.75 4.37
N THR A 76 3.47 -14.23 3.36
CA THR A 76 4.00 -14.11 1.99
C THR A 76 3.93 -12.67 1.47
N CYS A 77 4.80 -12.36 0.51
CA CYS A 77 4.84 -11.05 -0.14
C CYS A 77 3.51 -10.72 -0.84
N ALA A 78 2.94 -11.71 -1.53
CA ALA A 78 1.67 -11.58 -2.22
C ALA A 78 0.53 -11.28 -1.24
N SER A 79 0.42 -12.04 -0.15
CA SER A 79 -0.64 -11.85 0.85
C SER A 79 -0.56 -10.47 1.50
N ILE A 80 0.65 -10.02 1.88
CA ILE A 80 0.88 -8.66 2.38
C ILE A 80 0.40 -7.62 1.37
N PHE A 81 0.84 -7.71 0.11
CA PHE A 81 0.54 -6.69 -0.90
C PHE A 81 -0.95 -6.65 -1.24
N GLN A 82 -1.60 -7.81 -1.34
CA GLN A 82 -3.05 -7.91 -1.56
C GLN A 82 -3.84 -7.37 -0.37
N LYS A 83 -3.43 -7.67 0.86
CA LYS A 83 -4.06 -7.14 2.08
C LYS A 83 -3.97 -5.62 2.12
N LEU A 84 -2.78 -5.06 1.86
CA LEU A 84 -2.58 -3.62 1.77
C LEU A 84 -3.43 -2.99 0.67
N LYS A 85 -3.49 -3.60 -0.53
CA LYS A 85 -4.40 -3.15 -1.60
C LYS A 85 -5.85 -3.16 -1.14
N SER A 86 -6.33 -4.24 -0.50
CA SER A 86 -7.71 -4.34 -0.03
C SER A 86 -8.05 -3.35 1.10
N THR A 87 -7.09 -3.03 1.97
CA THR A 87 -7.30 -2.06 3.06
C THR A 87 -7.27 -0.64 2.50
N TYR A 88 -6.19 -0.26 1.82
CA TYR A 88 -5.93 1.15 1.48
C TYR A 88 -6.49 1.61 0.13
N LEU A 89 -6.69 0.72 -0.87
CA LEU A 89 -7.40 1.12 -2.11
C LEU A 89 -8.91 1.15 -1.92
N ARG A 90 -9.46 0.27 -1.08
CA ARG A 90 -10.90 0.23 -0.81
C ARG A 90 -11.33 1.45 0.03
N ASP A 91 -10.50 1.88 0.98
CA ASP A 91 -10.72 3.12 1.73
C ASP A 91 -10.47 4.41 0.92
N GLY A 92 -9.64 4.39 -0.13
CA GLY A 92 -9.44 5.56 -1.00
C GLY A 92 -10.75 6.05 -1.66
N ALA A 93 -11.63 5.13 -2.05
CA ALA A 93 -12.95 5.46 -2.60
C ALA A 93 -13.96 5.85 -1.52
N VAL A 94 -14.01 5.09 -0.41
CA VAL A 94 -14.97 5.32 0.68
C VAL A 94 -14.67 6.60 1.45
N ASN A 95 -13.39 6.88 1.75
CA ASN A 95 -12.98 8.10 2.44
C ASN A 95 -13.17 9.34 1.55
N HIS A 96 -12.97 9.24 0.24
CA HIS A 96 -13.26 10.36 -0.68
C HIS A 96 -14.77 10.65 -0.79
N ILE A 97 -15.62 9.61 -0.77
CA ILE A 97 -17.08 9.76 -0.69
C ILE A 97 -17.50 10.32 0.69
N LEU A 98 -16.89 9.87 1.78
CA LEU A 98 -17.18 10.33 3.13
C LEU A 98 -16.79 11.79 3.32
N ILE A 99 -15.61 12.19 2.84
CA ILE A 99 -15.13 13.58 2.85
C ILE A 99 -16.03 14.45 1.96
N ARG A 100 -16.42 13.98 0.77
CA ARG A 100 -17.36 14.72 -0.10
C ARG A 100 -18.72 14.93 0.57
N LYS A 101 -19.31 13.88 1.15
CA LYS A 101 -20.59 13.98 1.89
C LYS A 101 -20.52 14.95 3.07
N ARG A 102 -19.42 14.95 3.83
CA ARG A 102 -19.21 15.90 4.93
C ARG A 102 -19.06 17.34 4.43
N LEU A 103 -18.34 17.54 3.32
CA LEU A 103 -18.19 18.87 2.71
C LEU A 103 -19.53 19.42 2.20
N ASP A 104 -20.36 18.57 1.60
CA ASP A 104 -21.70 18.95 1.12
C ASP A 104 -22.66 19.28 2.28
N MET A 105 -22.57 18.56 3.41
CA MET A 105 -23.32 18.89 4.63
C MET A 105 -22.92 20.26 5.19
N LEU A 106 -21.62 20.55 5.29
CA LEU A 106 -21.12 21.83 5.81
C LEU A 106 -21.56 23.02 4.95
N LYS A 107 -21.48 22.89 3.62
CA LYS A 107 -21.96 23.93 2.69
C LYS A 107 -23.46 24.20 2.82
N LYS A 108 -24.26 23.16 3.10
CA LYS A 108 -25.71 23.29 3.28
C LYS A 108 -26.08 23.94 4.61
N GLU A 109 -25.26 23.76 5.64
CA GLU A 109 -25.45 24.40 6.95
C GLU A 109 -25.07 25.89 6.91
N GLU A 110 -23.97 26.25 6.23
CA GLU A 110 -23.50 27.64 6.11
C GLU A 110 -24.49 28.53 5.32
N GLY A 111 -25.15 27.98 4.30
CA GLY A 111 -26.22 28.67 3.56
C GLY A 111 -27.53 28.82 4.34
N SER A 112 -27.75 28.01 5.38
CA SER A 112 -28.97 28.06 6.21
C SER A 112 -28.88 29.11 7.32
N ILE A 113 -27.67 29.41 7.79
CA ILE A 113 -27.43 30.43 8.82
C ILE A 113 -27.60 31.85 8.25
N HIS A 114 -27.29 32.07 6.96
CA HIS A 114 -27.41 33.39 6.33
C HIS A 114 -28.83 33.76 5.86
N ALA A 115 -29.74 32.79 5.74
CA ALA A 115 -31.13 33.04 5.34
C ALA A 115 -32.08 33.36 6.51
N ARG A 116 -31.61 33.28 7.77
CA ARG A 116 -32.44 33.49 8.97
C ARG A 116 -32.22 34.85 9.65
N THR A 117 -31.32 35.69 9.11
CA THR A 117 -31.00 37.02 9.63
C THR A 117 -31.27 38.16 8.63
N SER A 118 -32.05 37.92 7.58
CA SER A 118 -32.57 38.98 6.68
C SER A 118 -34.06 39.20 6.90
#